data_AF-A0A2Z3HXL8-F1
#
_entry.id   AF-A0A2Z3HXL8-F1
#
_cell.length_a   1.000
_cell.length_b   1.000
_cell.length_c   1.000
_cell.angle_alpha   90.00
_cell.angle_beta   90.00
_cell.angle_gamma   90.00
#
_symmetry.space_group_name_H-M   'P 1'
#
loop_
_entity.id
_entity.type
_entity.pdbx_description
1 polymer ?
#
loop_
_entity_poly.entity_id
_entity_poly.type
_entity_poly.pdbx_seq_one_letter_code
_entity_poly.pdbx_strand_id
1 'polypeptide(L)'
;MKRPYLVTDPPASAPGESAISPIEDIIEDARNGRPYILVDAEDRENEGDVIIPAQFATPEQINFMAKHARGLICLSITGERSRQLRLPPMSADNQSGHGTAFTVSIEAREGVTTGISAHDRAHTIAVAVDPTKGADDIVSPGHVFPLVARDGGVLVRAGHTEAAVDISRLAGLNPAGVICEIMKDDGSMARLPDLIVFAQTHGLKIGTIADLIAYRRRTERQVERVLETPVESAFGGRFRMVIYRNILDRTEHMVLTRGRIEADRPTLVRMHRLDLAADVIGAGGVRSGFVSKALETLGAADGAGVAVFISDSNPSWLSERYGADPAVDHGANVLRDYGVGAQILIDLGVRDMVLLTNSATVLPGSAGYGLRIVERRPLD
;
A
#
# COMPACT_ATOMS: atom_id res chain seq x y z
N MET A 1 -40.09 -4.34 -8.58
CA MET A 1 -39.17 -5.34 -9.18
C MET A 1 -38.13 -4.60 -10.02
N LYS A 2 -36.95 -4.33 -9.44
CA LYS A 2 -35.78 -3.80 -10.15
C LYS A 2 -34.72 -4.90 -10.14
N ARG A 3 -34.12 -5.17 -11.30
CA ARG A 3 -33.14 -6.24 -11.54
C ARG A 3 -31.90 -6.02 -10.66
N PRO A 4 -31.37 -7.07 -9.99
CA PRO A 4 -30.11 -6.97 -9.25
C PRO A 4 -28.93 -6.94 -10.22
N TYR A 5 -27.92 -6.17 -9.84
CA TYR A 5 -26.64 -5.98 -10.51
C TYR A 5 -25.98 -7.33 -10.84
N LEU A 6 -26.03 -7.71 -12.12
CA LEU A 6 -25.09 -8.68 -12.70
C LEU A 6 -23.84 -7.89 -13.04
N VAL A 7 -22.74 -8.15 -12.32
CA VAL A 7 -21.41 -7.87 -12.84
C VAL A 7 -21.22 -8.85 -13.99
N THR A 8 -21.21 -8.33 -15.21
CA THR A 8 -20.80 -9.07 -16.41
C THR A 8 -19.37 -9.55 -16.23
N ASP A 9 -19.01 -10.65 -16.90
CA ASP A 9 -17.62 -11.10 -17.06
C ASP A 9 -16.68 -9.91 -17.31
N PRO A 10 -15.41 -9.98 -16.84
CA PRO A 10 -14.49 -8.85 -16.96
C PRO A 10 -14.53 -8.33 -18.40
N PRO A 11 -14.68 -7.01 -18.60
CA PRO A 11 -14.61 -6.47 -19.95
C PRO A 11 -13.32 -6.95 -20.58
N ALA A 12 -13.37 -7.29 -21.88
CA ALA A 12 -12.17 -7.54 -22.65
C ALA A 12 -11.17 -6.41 -22.35
N SER A 13 -9.93 -6.80 -21.99
CA SER A 13 -8.83 -5.92 -21.61
C SER A 13 -8.88 -4.59 -22.36
N ALA A 14 -8.96 -3.47 -21.63
CA ALA A 14 -8.92 -2.16 -22.24
C ALA A 14 -7.66 -2.04 -23.13
N PRO A 15 -7.72 -1.36 -24.29
CA PRO A 15 -6.57 -1.18 -25.16
C PRO A 15 -5.50 -0.35 -24.41
N GLY A 16 -4.61 -1.04 -23.71
CA GLY A 16 -3.64 -0.47 -22.76
C GLY A 16 -3.14 -1.47 -21.71
N GLU A 17 -3.92 -2.49 -21.34
CA GLU A 17 -3.50 -3.51 -20.36
C GLU A 17 -2.28 -4.32 -20.81
N SER A 18 -2.06 -4.48 -22.13
CA SER A 18 -0.86 -5.16 -22.64
C SER A 18 0.43 -4.33 -22.53
N ALA A 19 0.34 -3.05 -22.15
CA ALA A 19 1.48 -2.14 -22.02
C ALA A 19 1.97 -1.98 -20.57
N ILE A 20 1.18 -2.40 -19.59
CA ILE A 20 1.57 -2.45 -18.18
C ILE A 20 2.35 -3.73 -17.94
N SER A 21 3.58 -3.59 -17.47
CA SER A 21 4.46 -4.71 -17.12
C SER A 21 4.10 -5.23 -15.72
N PRO A 22 4.25 -6.55 -15.47
CA PRO A 22 4.20 -7.09 -14.13
C PRO A 22 5.13 -6.32 -13.18
N ILE A 23 4.68 -6.08 -11.96
CA ILE A 23 5.48 -5.30 -10.99
C ILE A 23 6.79 -6.00 -10.62
N GLU A 24 6.82 -7.32 -10.68
CA GLU A 24 8.04 -8.13 -10.54
C GLU A 24 9.11 -7.74 -11.58
N ASP A 25 8.71 -7.44 -12.81
CA ASP A 25 9.62 -7.02 -13.88
C ASP A 25 10.17 -5.60 -13.67
N ILE A 26 9.39 -4.73 -13.00
CA ILE A 26 9.81 -3.39 -12.59
C ILE A 26 10.84 -3.47 -11.45
N ILE A 27 10.58 -4.33 -10.46
CA ILE A 27 11.52 -4.59 -9.36
C ILE A 27 12.84 -5.16 -9.90
N GLU A 28 12.80 -6.01 -10.91
CA GLU A 28 14.01 -6.55 -11.56
C GLU A 28 14.76 -5.49 -12.38
N ASP A 29 14.07 -4.63 -13.13
CA ASP A 29 14.73 -3.52 -13.82
C ASP A 29 15.40 -2.56 -12.82
N ALA A 30 14.73 -2.25 -11.71
CA ALA A 30 15.29 -1.46 -10.62
C ALA A 30 16.55 -2.12 -10.03
N ARG A 31 16.51 -3.43 -9.74
CA ARG A 31 17.65 -4.20 -9.23
C ARG A 31 18.88 -4.09 -10.15
N ASN A 32 18.66 -4.02 -11.45
CA ASN A 32 19.71 -3.88 -12.47
C ASN A 32 20.04 -2.41 -12.80
N GLY A 33 19.54 -1.44 -12.04
CA GLY A 33 19.80 -0.01 -12.23
C GLY A 33 19.18 0.59 -13.49
N ARG A 34 18.21 -0.09 -14.10
CA ARG A 34 17.49 0.39 -15.28
C ARG A 34 16.37 1.35 -14.84
N PRO A 35 16.20 2.50 -15.51
CA PRO A 35 15.06 3.37 -15.26
C PRO A 35 13.74 2.66 -15.61
N TYR A 36 12.67 3.02 -14.91
CA TYR A 36 11.32 2.51 -15.15
C TYR A 36 10.30 3.63 -14.93
N ILE A 37 9.06 3.41 -15.36
CA ILE A 37 7.96 4.35 -15.16
C ILE A 37 6.96 3.75 -14.18
N LEU A 38 6.51 4.54 -13.21
CA LEU A 38 5.33 4.22 -12.43
C LEU A 38 4.24 5.25 -12.70
N VAL A 39 3.01 4.77 -12.83
CA VAL A 39 1.82 5.60 -12.89
C VAL A 39 0.98 5.46 -11.63
N ASP A 40 0.40 6.56 -11.20
CA ASP A 40 -0.59 6.57 -10.13
C ASP A 40 -2.02 6.37 -10.66
N ALA A 41 -3.00 6.37 -9.75
CA ALA A 41 -4.39 6.14 -10.11
C ALA A 41 -5.01 7.36 -10.82
N GLU A 42 -5.99 7.11 -11.70
CA GLU A 42 -6.65 8.17 -12.49
C GLU A 42 -7.31 9.27 -11.63
N ASP A 43 -7.69 8.94 -10.38
CA ASP A 43 -8.32 9.84 -9.42
C ASP A 43 -7.33 10.60 -8.52
N ARG A 44 -6.02 10.37 -8.69
CA ARG A 44 -4.94 11.09 -8.00
C ARG A 44 -4.34 12.16 -8.93
N GLU A 45 -3.13 11.98 -9.46
CA GLU A 45 -2.51 12.93 -10.38
C GLU A 45 -2.71 12.51 -11.84
N ASN A 46 -2.97 11.22 -12.08
CA ASN A 46 -3.02 10.61 -13.41
C ASN A 46 -1.74 10.92 -14.20
N GLU A 47 -0.61 10.77 -13.52
CA GLU A 47 0.73 11.15 -13.99
C GLU A 47 1.68 9.96 -13.94
N GLY A 48 2.78 10.07 -14.69
CA GLY A 48 3.83 9.08 -14.71
C GLY A 48 5.18 9.72 -14.43
N ASP A 49 5.94 9.09 -13.53
CA ASP A 49 7.29 9.49 -13.20
C ASP A 49 8.29 8.49 -13.79
N VAL A 50 9.36 8.99 -14.40
CA VAL A 50 10.58 8.18 -14.58
C VAL A 50 11.25 8.04 -13.22
N ILE A 51 11.55 6.82 -12.83
CA ILE A 51 12.17 6.49 -11.56
C ILE A 51 13.46 5.71 -11.78
N ILE A 52 14.48 6.06 -10.99
CA ILE A 52 15.78 5.40 -10.96
C ILE A 52 16.17 5.17 -9.51
N PRO A 53 16.58 3.96 -9.10
CA PRO A 53 17.11 3.76 -7.75
C PRO A 53 18.33 4.65 -7.54
N ALA A 54 18.35 5.43 -6.45
CA ALA A 54 19.20 6.60 -6.36
C ALA A 54 20.71 6.28 -6.40
N GLN A 55 21.10 5.08 -5.94
CA GLN A 55 22.49 4.62 -6.03
C GLN A 55 22.99 4.38 -7.46
N PHE A 56 22.08 4.27 -8.43
CA PHE A 56 22.41 4.12 -9.84
C PHE A 56 22.29 5.40 -10.63
N ALA A 57 21.89 6.52 -10.01
CA ALA A 57 21.65 7.81 -10.68
C ALA A 57 22.93 8.42 -11.26
N THR A 58 23.26 8.02 -12.49
CA THR A 58 24.42 8.51 -13.25
C THR A 58 24.17 9.88 -13.88
N PRO A 59 25.22 10.64 -14.24
CA PRO A 59 25.07 11.88 -15.01
C PRO A 59 24.25 11.70 -16.29
N GLU A 60 24.43 10.59 -17.00
CA GLU A 60 23.70 10.25 -18.22
C GLU A 60 22.20 10.10 -17.95
N GLN A 61 21.84 9.46 -16.84
CA GLN A 61 20.47 9.27 -16.42
C GLN A 61 19.81 10.56 -15.92
N ILE A 62 20.52 11.39 -15.16
CA ILE A 62 20.03 12.71 -14.75
C ILE A 62 19.83 13.62 -15.96
N ASN A 63 20.75 13.56 -16.93
CA ASN A 63 20.60 14.27 -18.19
C ASN A 63 19.42 13.74 -19.02
N PHE A 64 19.20 12.41 -19.02
CA PHE A 64 18.03 11.80 -19.65
C PHE A 64 16.73 12.34 -19.05
N MET A 65 16.59 12.33 -17.72
CA MET A 65 15.43 12.90 -17.03
C MET A 65 15.24 14.38 -17.39
N ALA A 66 16.29 15.19 -17.30
CA ALA A 66 16.20 16.62 -17.59
C ALA A 66 15.81 16.93 -19.06
N LYS A 67 16.25 16.10 -20.00
CA LYS A 67 16.02 16.31 -21.44
C LYS A 67 14.68 15.74 -21.91
N HIS A 68 14.32 14.55 -21.43
CA HIS A 68 13.21 13.77 -21.96
C HIS A 68 11.98 13.76 -21.05
N ALA A 69 12.15 13.66 -19.73
CA ALA A 69 11.02 13.74 -18.80
C ALA A 69 10.64 15.20 -18.48
N ARG A 70 11.65 16.06 -18.26
CA ARG A 70 11.55 17.54 -18.11
C ARG A 70 10.84 18.06 -16.86
N GLY A 71 10.25 17.18 -16.05
CA GLY A 71 9.70 17.51 -14.74
C GLY A 71 10.77 17.86 -13.70
N LEU A 72 10.35 17.94 -12.44
CA LEU A 72 11.25 18.29 -11.35
C LEU A 72 12.01 17.04 -10.87
N ILE A 73 13.32 17.04 -11.03
CA ILE A 73 14.15 15.93 -10.53
C ILE A 73 14.23 16.00 -9.00
N CYS A 74 13.57 15.05 -8.33
CA CYS A 74 13.52 14.96 -6.89
C CYS A 74 14.22 13.69 -6.38
N LEU A 75 14.73 13.75 -5.15
CA LEU A 75 15.35 12.62 -4.45
C LEU A 75 14.41 12.09 -3.36
N SER A 76 13.74 10.98 -3.62
CA SER A 76 12.90 10.30 -2.63
C SER A 76 13.75 9.49 -1.67
N ILE A 77 13.63 9.75 -0.37
CA ILE A 77 14.39 9.08 0.71
C ILE A 77 13.48 8.70 1.87
N THR A 78 13.95 7.80 2.73
CA THR A 78 13.27 7.46 3.98
C THR A 78 13.33 8.61 4.98
N GLY A 79 12.35 8.65 5.91
CA GLY A 79 12.40 9.54 7.06
C GLY A 79 13.64 9.34 7.93
N GLU A 80 14.13 8.11 8.03
CA GLU A 80 15.40 7.82 8.72
C GLU A 80 16.59 8.53 8.07
N ARG A 81 16.73 8.41 6.74
CA ARG A 81 17.83 9.03 6.02
C ARG A 81 17.76 10.56 6.09
N SER A 82 16.55 11.13 5.96
CA SER A 82 16.32 12.56 6.16
C SER A 82 16.77 13.05 7.55
N ARG A 83 16.48 12.28 8.62
CA ARG A 83 16.95 12.59 9.98
C ARG A 83 18.46 12.49 10.13
N GLN A 84 19.11 11.48 9.54
CA GLN A 84 20.58 11.34 9.56
C GLN A 84 21.28 12.53 8.89
N LEU A 85 20.72 13.02 7.78
CA LEU A 85 21.20 14.20 7.06
C LEU A 85 20.72 15.53 7.66
N ARG A 86 19.89 15.50 8.71
CA ARG A 86 19.29 16.67 9.38
C ARG A 86 18.56 17.61 8.43
N LEU A 87 17.74 17.06 7.53
CA LEU A 87 17.01 17.83 6.52
C LEU A 87 15.65 18.30 7.08
N PRO A 88 15.48 19.59 7.43
CA PRO A 88 14.18 20.10 7.87
C PRO A 88 13.18 20.15 6.70
N PRO A 89 11.87 20.10 6.98
CA PRO A 89 10.83 20.39 6.00
C PRO A 89 11.05 21.77 5.35
N MET A 90 10.77 21.88 4.05
CA MET A 90 10.89 23.15 3.33
C MET A 90 9.87 24.20 3.81
N SER A 91 8.66 23.77 4.13
CA SER A 91 7.61 24.60 4.72
C SER A 91 7.23 24.05 6.09
N ALA A 92 7.09 24.96 7.06
CA ALA A 92 6.58 24.62 8.40
C ALA A 92 5.09 24.21 8.36
N ASP A 93 4.33 24.81 7.45
CA ASP A 93 2.92 24.47 7.19
C ASP A 93 2.79 23.98 5.74
N ASN A 94 2.70 22.66 5.57
CA ASN A 94 2.57 22.06 4.25
C ASN A 94 1.09 22.02 3.85
N GLN A 95 0.68 23.02 3.08
CA GLN A 95 -0.68 23.14 2.55
C GLN A 95 -0.86 22.45 1.18
N SER A 96 0.09 21.62 0.74
CA SER A 96 -0.07 20.87 -0.51
C SER A 96 -1.21 19.86 -0.39
N GLY A 97 -2.11 19.82 -1.38
CA GLY A 97 -3.28 18.93 -1.37
C GLY A 97 -2.90 17.44 -1.26
N HIS A 98 -1.75 17.04 -1.80
CA HIS A 98 -1.25 15.66 -1.76
C HIS A 98 -0.28 15.38 -0.61
N GLY A 99 -0.01 16.36 0.26
CA GLY A 99 0.86 16.24 1.43
C GLY A 99 2.31 15.85 1.09
N THR A 100 2.80 16.22 -0.10
CA THR A 100 4.15 15.89 -0.58
C THR A 100 5.19 16.53 0.32
N ALA A 101 6.02 15.71 0.96
CA ALA A 101 6.91 16.14 2.04
C ALA A 101 8.29 16.59 1.51
N PHE A 102 8.33 17.78 0.90
CA PHE A 102 9.59 18.43 0.53
C PHE A 102 10.41 18.82 1.75
N THR A 103 11.71 18.57 1.66
CA THR A 103 12.73 19.15 2.55
C THR A 103 13.43 20.31 1.85
N VAL A 104 14.22 21.07 2.59
CA VAL A 104 15.12 22.06 1.99
C VAL A 104 15.98 21.44 0.88
N SER A 105 16.24 22.20 -0.20
CA SER A 105 17.09 21.71 -1.27
C SER A 105 18.54 21.55 -0.81
N ILE A 106 19.24 20.61 -1.44
CA ILE A 106 20.57 20.17 -1.03
C ILE A 106 21.57 20.19 -2.17
N GLU A 107 22.85 20.32 -1.81
CA GLU A 107 24.03 20.16 -2.65
C GLU A 107 25.07 19.32 -1.91
N ALA A 108 25.89 18.53 -2.60
CA ALA A 108 27.11 18.00 -1.99
C ALA A 108 28.04 19.15 -1.61
N ARG A 109 28.69 19.03 -0.44
CA ARG A 109 29.64 20.06 0.03
C ARG A 109 30.86 20.19 -0.87
N GLU A 110 31.33 19.06 -1.39
CA GLU A 110 32.53 18.96 -2.22
C GLU A 110 32.20 18.22 -3.51
N GLY A 111 33.09 18.30 -4.51
CA GLY A 111 32.94 17.57 -5.78
C GLY A 111 31.90 18.14 -6.74
N VAL A 112 31.36 19.33 -6.46
CA VAL A 112 30.42 20.08 -7.31
C VAL A 112 30.97 21.45 -7.67
N THR A 113 30.39 22.08 -8.70
CA THR A 113 30.72 23.44 -9.13
C THR A 113 29.57 24.39 -8.81
N THR A 114 28.61 24.52 -9.71
CA THR A 114 27.39 25.31 -9.54
C THR A 114 26.24 24.48 -8.99
N GLY A 115 26.34 23.15 -9.05
CA GLY A 115 25.30 22.24 -8.55
C GLY A 115 24.28 21.79 -9.58
N ILE A 116 23.96 22.63 -10.58
CA ILE A 116 22.85 22.38 -11.51
C ILE A 116 23.17 21.37 -12.62
N SER A 117 24.45 21.13 -12.90
CA SER A 117 24.88 20.23 -13.98
C SER A 117 24.35 18.80 -13.73
N ALA A 118 24.23 17.99 -14.78
CA ALA A 118 23.84 16.58 -14.59
C ALA A 118 24.87 15.81 -13.76
N HIS A 119 26.16 16.15 -13.89
CA HIS A 119 27.23 15.57 -13.08
C HIS A 119 27.13 15.99 -11.62
N ASP A 120 26.91 17.28 -11.36
CA ASP A 120 26.84 17.83 -10.01
C ASP A 120 25.63 17.27 -9.27
N ARG A 121 24.45 17.24 -9.91
CA ARG A 121 23.24 16.64 -9.32
C ARG A 121 23.40 15.14 -9.06
N ALA A 122 23.98 14.39 -10.00
CA ALA A 122 24.27 12.97 -9.79
C ALA A 122 25.25 12.77 -8.60
N HIS A 123 26.26 13.62 -8.48
CA HIS A 123 27.19 13.58 -7.35
C HIS A 123 26.51 13.91 -6.02
N THR A 124 25.71 14.97 -5.97
CA THR A 124 24.89 15.33 -4.81
C THR A 124 23.98 14.18 -4.37
N ILE A 125 23.30 13.52 -5.32
CA ILE A 125 22.46 12.36 -5.05
C ILE A 125 23.29 11.20 -4.47
N ALA A 126 24.44 10.89 -5.07
CA ALA A 126 25.33 9.83 -4.59
C ALA A 126 25.79 10.06 -3.15
N VAL A 127 26.24 11.29 -2.82
CA VAL A 127 26.61 11.68 -1.45
C VAL A 127 25.41 11.58 -0.50
N ALA A 128 24.24 12.05 -0.94
CA ALA A 128 23.03 12.03 -0.12
C ALA A 128 22.53 10.62 0.19
N VAL A 129 22.81 9.60 -0.64
CA VAL A 129 22.37 8.21 -0.39
C VAL A 129 23.47 7.29 0.14
N ASP A 130 24.70 7.76 0.27
CA ASP A 130 25.83 6.99 0.82
C ASP A 130 25.67 6.82 2.35
N PRO A 131 25.54 5.58 2.87
CA PRO A 131 25.34 5.34 4.30
C PRO A 131 26.54 5.74 5.17
N THR A 132 27.73 5.95 4.59
CA THR A 132 28.93 6.43 5.29
C THR A 132 28.97 7.96 5.44
N LYS A 133 28.07 8.67 4.75
CA LYS A 133 27.98 10.14 4.71
C LYS A 133 26.88 10.66 5.63
N GLY A 134 27.11 11.84 6.18
CA GLY A 134 26.23 12.50 7.15
C GLY A 134 25.86 13.93 6.77
N ALA A 135 25.23 14.63 7.72
CA ALA A 135 24.78 16.02 7.52
C ALA A 135 25.91 16.99 7.14
N ASP A 136 27.15 16.71 7.57
CA ASP A 136 28.30 17.56 7.26
C ASP A 136 28.79 17.39 5.82
N ASP A 137 28.37 16.36 5.08
CA ASP A 137 28.76 16.16 3.67
C ASP A 137 27.82 16.89 2.68
N ILE A 138 26.74 17.47 3.19
CA ILE A 138 25.69 18.15 2.41
C ILE A 138 25.56 19.61 2.87
N VAL A 139 25.16 20.50 1.96
CA VAL A 139 24.82 21.89 2.25
C VAL A 139 23.44 22.24 1.71
N SER A 140 22.84 23.28 2.28
CA SER A 140 21.60 23.89 1.80
C SER A 140 21.77 25.41 1.71
N PRO A 141 21.17 26.09 0.71
CA PRO A 141 20.37 25.53 -0.39
C PRO A 141 21.23 24.81 -1.46
N GLY A 142 20.57 24.08 -2.35
CA GLY A 142 21.19 23.46 -3.53
C GLY A 142 20.18 23.11 -4.64
N HIS A 143 20.55 22.22 -5.55
CA HIS A 143 19.78 21.91 -6.77
C HIS A 143 19.19 20.49 -6.83
N VAL A 144 19.32 19.70 -5.75
CA VAL A 144 18.59 18.45 -5.56
C VAL A 144 17.51 18.67 -4.51
N PHE A 145 16.29 18.18 -4.76
CA PHE A 145 15.12 18.41 -3.92
C PHE A 145 14.70 17.11 -3.23
N PRO A 146 15.06 16.89 -1.94
CA PRO A 146 14.71 15.65 -1.28
C PRO A 146 13.25 15.63 -0.81
N LEU A 147 12.60 14.50 -1.06
CA LEU A 147 11.24 14.16 -0.66
C LEU A 147 11.28 13.04 0.37
N VAL A 148 10.54 13.20 1.47
CA VAL A 148 10.49 12.18 2.53
C VAL A 148 9.29 11.27 2.34
N ALA A 149 9.57 9.99 2.05
CA ALA A 149 8.54 8.96 2.03
C ALA A 149 7.98 8.73 3.43
N ARG A 150 6.66 8.50 3.53
CA ARG A 150 6.01 8.09 4.78
C ARG A 150 6.52 6.72 5.23
N ASP A 151 6.67 6.55 6.53
CA ASP A 151 6.92 5.23 7.12
C ASP A 151 5.76 4.30 6.75
N GLY A 152 6.08 3.13 6.18
CA GLY A 152 5.10 2.21 5.58
C GLY A 152 4.95 2.30 4.07
N GLY A 153 5.46 3.36 3.43
CA GLY A 153 5.51 3.49 1.97
C GLY A 153 4.13 3.54 1.32
N VAL A 154 3.97 2.88 0.16
CA VAL A 154 2.75 2.95 -0.67
C VAL A 154 1.50 2.39 0.03
N LEU A 155 1.70 1.60 1.08
CA LEU A 155 0.61 1.07 1.91
C LEU A 155 -0.05 2.14 2.77
N VAL A 156 0.69 3.22 3.09
CA VAL A 156 0.23 4.37 3.88
C VAL A 156 -0.16 5.52 2.96
N ARG A 157 0.68 5.85 1.97
CA ARG A 157 0.44 6.91 0.98
C ARG A 157 0.81 6.42 -0.42
N ALA A 158 -0.16 6.32 -1.31
CA ALA A 158 0.03 5.86 -2.70
C ALA A 158 0.59 6.97 -3.61
N GLY A 159 1.81 7.44 -3.34
CA GLY A 159 2.50 8.45 -4.15
C GLY A 159 3.82 7.95 -4.77
N HIS A 160 4.31 8.65 -5.79
CA HIS A 160 5.58 8.33 -6.47
C HIS A 160 6.78 8.35 -5.51
N THR A 161 6.78 9.25 -4.53
CA THR A 161 7.82 9.31 -3.48
C THR A 161 7.93 8.00 -2.72
N GLU A 162 6.81 7.48 -2.20
CA GLU A 162 6.77 6.20 -1.50
C GLU A 162 7.10 5.04 -2.43
N ALA A 163 6.59 5.05 -3.66
CA ALA A 163 6.79 3.99 -4.62
C ALA A 163 8.27 3.83 -5.03
N ALA A 164 8.98 4.94 -5.22
CA ALA A 164 10.41 4.93 -5.55
C ALA A 164 11.26 4.31 -4.43
N VAL A 165 10.96 4.66 -3.18
CA VAL A 165 11.63 4.12 -1.99
C VAL A 165 11.30 2.63 -1.82
N ASP A 166 10.04 2.23 -2.02
CA ASP A 166 9.57 0.86 -1.85
C ASP A 166 10.13 -0.09 -2.91
N ILE A 167 10.11 0.29 -4.19
CA ILE A 167 10.72 -0.53 -5.25
C ILE A 167 12.21 -0.72 -4.99
N SER A 168 12.93 0.34 -4.63
CA SER A 168 14.36 0.24 -4.33
C SER A 168 14.62 -0.71 -3.16
N ARG A 169 13.78 -0.68 -2.12
CA ARG A 169 13.84 -1.64 -1.01
C ARG A 169 13.57 -3.08 -1.47
N LEU A 170 12.53 -3.31 -2.25
CA LEU A 170 12.17 -4.63 -2.79
C LEU A 170 13.23 -5.18 -3.76
N ALA A 171 13.95 -4.30 -4.45
CA ALA A 171 15.08 -4.64 -5.30
C ALA A 171 16.34 -5.04 -4.52
N GLY A 172 16.37 -4.83 -3.20
CA GLY A 172 17.54 -5.09 -2.34
C GLY A 172 18.58 -3.97 -2.36
N LEU A 173 18.16 -2.75 -2.70
CA LEU A 173 19.01 -1.57 -2.84
C LEU A 173 18.81 -0.60 -1.66
N ASN A 174 19.60 0.46 -1.63
CA ASN A 174 19.34 1.59 -0.71
C ASN A 174 17.90 2.08 -0.92
N PRO A 175 17.11 2.29 0.15
CA PRO A 175 15.69 2.69 0.06
C PRO A 175 15.57 4.18 -0.32
N ALA A 176 16.02 4.52 -1.52
CA ALA A 176 16.03 5.85 -2.08
C ALA A 176 15.93 5.78 -3.61
N GLY A 177 15.19 6.71 -4.21
CA GLY A 177 15.00 6.77 -5.66
C GLY A 177 14.95 8.21 -6.16
N VAL A 178 15.40 8.43 -7.38
CA VAL A 178 15.28 9.69 -8.10
C VAL A 178 14.04 9.61 -8.95
N ILE A 179 13.15 10.59 -8.82
CA ILE A 179 11.89 10.68 -9.57
C ILE A 179 11.87 11.96 -10.42
N CYS A 180 11.19 11.90 -11.56
CA CYS A 180 10.99 13.05 -12.43
C CYS A 180 9.71 12.84 -13.24
N GLU A 181 8.76 13.76 -13.11
CA GLU A 181 7.48 13.70 -13.83
C GLU A 181 7.72 13.85 -15.34
N ILE A 182 6.92 13.16 -16.15
CA ILE A 182 7.03 13.20 -17.61
C ILE A 182 6.08 14.25 -18.19
N MET A 183 6.67 15.22 -18.89
CA MET A 183 5.96 16.28 -19.60
C MET A 183 5.99 16.05 -21.12
N LYS A 184 4.92 16.43 -21.81
CA LYS A 184 4.86 16.50 -23.27
C LYS A 184 5.68 17.68 -23.80
N ASP A 185 5.87 17.72 -25.11
CA ASP A 185 6.56 18.83 -25.80
C ASP A 185 5.87 20.19 -25.66
N ASP A 186 4.55 20.19 -25.48
CA ASP A 186 3.77 21.40 -25.22
C ASP A 186 3.86 21.90 -23.76
N GLY A 187 4.59 21.18 -22.90
CA GLY A 187 4.75 21.51 -21.48
C GLY A 187 3.58 21.09 -20.60
N SER A 188 2.57 20.39 -21.11
CA SER A 188 1.54 19.76 -20.29
C SER A 188 1.92 18.33 -19.91
N MET A 189 1.32 17.81 -18.84
CA MET A 189 1.66 16.50 -18.27
C MET A 189 1.27 15.35 -19.20
N ALA A 190 2.15 14.35 -19.30
CA ALA A 190 1.89 13.14 -20.08
C ALA A 190 0.89 12.23 -19.34
N ARG A 191 -0.08 11.68 -20.08
CA ARG A 191 -1.05 10.70 -19.57
C ARG A 191 -0.72 9.31 -20.09
N LEU A 192 -1.41 8.27 -19.60
CA LEU A 192 -1.10 6.89 -19.93
C LEU A 192 -0.84 6.60 -21.44
N PRO A 193 -1.64 7.11 -22.39
CA PRO A 193 -1.35 6.92 -23.82
C PRO A 193 0.00 7.52 -24.26
N ASP A 194 0.35 8.71 -23.76
CA ASP A 194 1.61 9.39 -24.04
C ASP A 194 2.79 8.63 -23.38
N LEU A 195 2.57 8.15 -22.16
CA LEU A 195 3.56 7.38 -21.40
C LEU A 195 3.92 6.07 -22.08
N ILE A 196 2.95 5.38 -22.70
CA ILE A 196 3.20 4.17 -23.50
C ILE A 196 4.13 4.49 -24.67
N VAL A 197 3.89 5.58 -25.40
CA VAL A 197 4.74 6.01 -26.51
C VAL A 197 6.14 6.38 -26.01
N PHE A 198 6.23 7.11 -24.91
CA PHE A 198 7.50 7.48 -24.29
C PHE A 198 8.32 6.25 -23.87
N ALA A 199 7.66 5.29 -23.20
CA ALA A 199 8.27 4.05 -22.74
C ALA A 199 8.80 3.21 -23.91
N GLN A 200 8.03 3.06 -24.99
CA GLN A 200 8.47 2.34 -26.19
C GLN A 200 9.66 3.03 -26.87
N THR A 201 9.62 4.37 -26.98
CA THR A 201 10.70 5.17 -27.60
C THR A 201 12.02 5.02 -26.84
N HIS A 202 11.97 4.92 -25.52
CA HIS A 202 13.15 4.89 -24.65
C HIS A 202 13.47 3.49 -24.09
N GLY A 203 12.71 2.46 -24.46
CA GLY A 203 12.91 1.09 -24.00
C GLY A 203 12.70 0.89 -22.49
N LEU A 204 11.75 1.61 -21.91
CA LEU A 204 11.39 1.56 -20.49
C LEU A 204 10.14 0.70 -20.27
N LYS A 205 10.04 0.07 -19.09
CA LYS A 205 8.82 -0.59 -18.65
C LYS A 205 7.92 0.37 -17.86
N ILE A 206 6.62 0.13 -17.90
CA ILE A 206 5.60 0.86 -17.13
C ILE A 206 4.97 -0.10 -16.12
N GLY A 207 4.92 0.29 -14.85
CA GLY A 207 4.12 -0.37 -13.81
C GLY A 207 3.14 0.60 -13.17
N THR A 208 2.25 0.09 -12.31
CA THR A 208 1.31 0.92 -11.55
C THR A 208 1.61 0.88 -10.05
N ILE A 209 1.34 1.98 -9.35
CA ILE A 209 1.40 2.01 -7.88
C ILE A 209 0.37 1.03 -7.29
N ALA A 210 -0.77 0.83 -7.95
CA ALA A 210 -1.79 -0.13 -7.52
C ALA A 210 -1.25 -1.57 -7.51
N ASP A 211 -0.51 -1.97 -8.55
CA ASP A 211 0.13 -3.30 -8.61
C ASP A 211 1.22 -3.45 -7.56
N LEU A 212 1.98 -2.39 -7.28
CA LEU A 212 2.95 -2.37 -6.17
C LEU A 212 2.28 -2.56 -4.82
N ILE A 213 1.16 -1.87 -4.56
CA ILE A 213 0.37 -2.04 -3.34
C ILE A 213 -0.12 -3.50 -3.24
N ALA A 214 -0.65 -4.06 -4.33
CA ALA A 214 -1.13 -5.44 -4.36
C ALA A 214 0.01 -6.45 -4.12
N TYR A 215 1.18 -6.21 -4.71
CA TYR A 215 2.37 -7.03 -4.54
C TYR A 215 2.88 -7.01 -3.11
N ARG A 216 3.08 -5.82 -2.52
CA ARG A 216 3.51 -5.70 -1.11
C ARG A 216 2.53 -6.34 -0.15
N ARG A 217 1.23 -6.15 -0.38
CA ARG A 217 0.17 -6.80 0.41
C ARG A 217 0.25 -8.34 0.37
N ARG A 218 0.56 -8.92 -0.79
CA ARG A 218 0.68 -10.37 -0.99
C ARG A 218 1.98 -10.96 -0.45
N THR A 219 3.08 -10.21 -0.53
CA THR A 219 4.44 -10.73 -0.26
C THR A 219 4.98 -10.36 1.12
N GLU A 220 4.47 -9.30 1.73
CA GLU A 220 4.92 -8.83 3.04
C GLU A 220 3.90 -9.16 4.13
N ARG A 221 4.42 -9.59 5.28
CA ARG A 221 3.63 -9.76 6.50
C ARG A 221 3.44 -8.41 7.19
N GLN A 222 2.21 -7.96 7.30
CA GLN A 222 1.81 -6.67 7.87
C GLN A 222 1.20 -6.78 9.27
N VAL A 223 1.01 -8.01 9.76
CA VAL A 223 0.44 -8.28 11.08
C VAL A 223 1.36 -9.15 11.94
N GLU A 224 1.50 -8.79 13.21
CA GLU A 224 2.23 -9.55 14.22
C GLU A 224 1.26 -10.07 15.30
N ARG A 225 1.48 -11.30 15.80
CA ARG A 225 0.76 -11.81 16.97
C ARG A 225 1.35 -11.16 18.22
N VAL A 226 0.54 -10.43 18.98
CA VAL A 226 1.01 -9.73 20.20
C VAL A 226 0.49 -10.35 21.49
N LEU A 227 -0.60 -11.11 21.44
CA LEU A 227 -1.16 -11.84 22.57
C LEU A 227 -1.85 -13.12 22.11
N GLU A 228 -1.74 -14.16 22.91
CA GLU A 228 -2.55 -15.37 22.78
C GLU A 228 -2.98 -15.85 24.17
N THR A 229 -4.28 -16.00 24.40
CA THR A 229 -4.84 -16.39 25.70
C THR A 229 -6.14 -17.18 25.55
N PRO A 230 -6.43 -18.17 26.41
CA PRO A 230 -7.77 -18.73 26.49
C PRO A 230 -8.77 -17.67 26.96
N VAL A 231 -10.00 -17.73 26.46
CA VAL A 231 -11.13 -16.90 26.90
C VAL A 231 -12.40 -17.74 26.95
N GLU A 232 -13.27 -17.43 27.91
CA GLU A 232 -14.64 -17.96 27.96
C GLU A 232 -15.60 -16.86 27.52
N SER A 233 -16.19 -17.06 26.35
CA SER A 233 -17.18 -16.14 25.79
C SER A 233 -18.57 -16.50 26.29
N ALA A 234 -19.35 -15.47 26.63
CA ALA A 234 -20.78 -15.64 26.90
C ALA A 234 -21.54 -16.23 25.68
N PHE A 235 -20.94 -16.13 24.50
CA PHE A 235 -21.46 -16.63 23.23
C PHE A 235 -20.50 -17.70 22.69
N GLY A 236 -20.95 -18.94 22.57
CA GLY A 236 -20.15 -20.03 21.96
C GLY A 236 -19.09 -20.69 22.86
N GLY A 237 -18.98 -20.29 24.12
CA GLY A 237 -18.15 -20.96 25.13
C GLY A 237 -16.66 -20.67 25.03
N ARG A 238 -15.82 -21.70 25.17
CA ARG A 238 -14.36 -21.55 25.24
C ARG A 238 -13.72 -21.32 23.87
N PHE A 239 -12.93 -20.25 23.77
CA PHE A 239 -12.10 -19.93 22.61
C PHE A 239 -10.64 -19.72 23.02
N ARG A 240 -9.77 -19.72 22.03
CA ARG A 240 -8.44 -19.12 22.11
C ARG A 240 -8.51 -17.76 21.42
N MET A 241 -8.26 -16.70 22.18
CA MET A 241 -8.18 -15.35 21.69
C MET A 241 -6.74 -15.04 21.28
N VAL A 242 -6.58 -14.57 20.05
CA VAL A 242 -5.30 -14.08 19.51
C VAL A 242 -5.49 -12.61 19.16
N ILE A 243 -4.58 -11.75 19.61
CA ILE A 243 -4.55 -10.35 19.20
C ILE A 243 -3.45 -10.19 18.16
N TYR A 244 -3.85 -9.69 17.00
CA TYR A 244 -2.93 -9.28 15.94
C TYR A 244 -2.80 -7.77 15.96
N ARG A 245 -1.59 -7.27 15.75
CA ARG A 245 -1.34 -5.84 15.59
C ARG A 245 -0.82 -5.58 14.19
N ASN A 246 -1.38 -4.58 13.52
CA ASN A 246 -0.84 -4.08 12.26
C ASN A 246 0.45 -3.31 12.55
N ILE A 247 1.52 -3.65 11.84
CA ILE A 247 2.85 -3.04 12.05
C ILE A 247 2.90 -1.56 11.63
N LEU A 248 2.02 -1.14 10.72
CA LEU A 248 2.01 0.19 10.11
C LEU A 248 1.23 1.19 10.97
N ASP A 249 -0.03 0.88 11.26
CA ASP A 249 -0.94 1.79 11.96
C ASP A 249 -1.14 1.44 13.45
N ARG A 250 -0.55 0.32 13.91
CA ARG A 250 -0.64 -0.19 15.29
C ARG A 250 -2.04 -0.58 15.74
N THR A 251 -3.01 -0.64 14.83
CA THR A 251 -4.37 -1.10 15.10
C THR A 251 -4.34 -2.57 15.53
N GLU A 252 -5.11 -2.89 16.56
CA GLU A 252 -5.26 -4.27 17.03
C GLU A 252 -6.55 -4.89 16.49
N HIS A 253 -6.42 -6.14 16.04
CA HIS A 253 -7.51 -6.97 15.55
C HIS A 253 -7.63 -8.19 16.47
N MET A 254 -8.84 -8.46 16.92
CA MET A 254 -9.12 -9.61 17.79
C MET A 254 -9.51 -10.80 16.93
N VAL A 255 -8.96 -11.97 17.25
CA VAL A 255 -9.32 -13.23 16.60
C VAL A 255 -9.72 -14.22 17.65
N LEU A 256 -10.87 -14.86 17.45
CA LEU A 256 -11.30 -16.00 18.26
C LEU A 256 -11.18 -17.27 17.45
N THR A 257 -10.44 -18.23 17.99
CA THR A 257 -10.20 -19.54 17.37
C THR A 257 -10.74 -20.65 18.25
N ARG A 258 -11.29 -21.69 17.62
CA ARG A 258 -11.76 -22.92 18.27
C ARG A 258 -11.32 -24.12 17.45
N GLY A 259 -10.99 -25.21 18.14
CA GLY A 259 -10.46 -26.41 17.52
C GLY A 259 -9.05 -26.21 16.97
N ARG A 260 -8.55 -27.21 16.25
CA ARG A 260 -7.24 -27.19 15.60
C ARG A 260 -7.42 -26.91 14.11
N ILE A 261 -6.78 -25.86 13.60
CA ILE A 261 -6.78 -25.53 12.17
C ILE A 261 -5.84 -26.51 11.46
N GLU A 262 -6.37 -27.19 10.43
CA GLU A 262 -5.66 -28.16 9.61
C GLU A 262 -5.72 -27.67 8.15
N ALA A 263 -4.57 -27.60 7.48
CA ALA A 263 -4.45 -26.96 6.17
C ALA A 263 -5.18 -27.71 5.03
N ASP A 264 -5.50 -28.99 5.24
CA ASP A 264 -6.18 -29.89 4.31
C ASP A 264 -7.70 -29.98 4.56
N ARG A 265 -8.23 -29.24 5.55
CA ARG A 265 -9.65 -29.23 5.89
C ARG A 265 -10.23 -27.82 5.87
N PRO A 266 -11.43 -27.63 5.31
CA PRO A 266 -12.11 -26.35 5.37
C PRO A 266 -12.34 -25.89 6.82
N THR A 267 -11.92 -24.66 7.12
CA THR A 267 -12.17 -24.01 8.41
C THR A 267 -13.42 -23.14 8.34
N LEU A 268 -14.27 -23.17 9.37
CA LEU A 268 -15.42 -22.26 9.45
C LEU A 268 -14.92 -20.86 9.81
N VAL A 269 -15.12 -19.89 8.92
CA VAL A 269 -14.55 -18.55 9.07
C VAL A 269 -15.64 -17.49 9.11
N ARG A 270 -15.57 -16.59 10.09
CA ARG A 270 -16.32 -15.34 10.13
C ARG A 270 -15.34 -14.17 10.03
N MET A 271 -15.47 -13.38 8.97
CA MET A 271 -14.84 -12.07 8.89
C MET A 271 -15.85 -11.02 9.35
N HIS A 272 -15.47 -10.19 10.32
CA HIS A 272 -16.36 -9.19 10.90
C HIS A 272 -15.63 -7.87 11.11
N ARG A 273 -16.05 -6.82 10.40
CA ARG A 273 -15.60 -5.45 10.70
C ARG A 273 -16.36 -4.94 11.91
N LEU A 274 -15.60 -4.57 12.95
CA LEU A 274 -16.12 -4.14 14.23
C LEU A 274 -16.84 -2.79 14.10
N ASP A 275 -18.00 -2.73 14.71
CA ASP A 275 -18.82 -1.55 14.79
C ASP A 275 -19.34 -1.43 16.22
N LEU A 276 -18.70 -0.57 17.02
CA LEU A 276 -19.05 -0.42 18.43
C LEU A 276 -20.53 -0.08 18.64
N ALA A 277 -21.14 0.71 17.75
CA ALA A 277 -22.54 1.08 17.90
C ALA A 277 -23.46 -0.13 17.63
N ALA A 278 -23.22 -0.90 16.56
CA ALA A 278 -24.05 -2.07 16.26
C ALA A 278 -23.76 -3.28 17.17
N ASP A 279 -22.50 -3.53 17.47
CA ASP A 279 -22.06 -4.79 18.09
C ASP A 279 -22.10 -4.73 19.63
N VAL A 280 -21.94 -3.54 20.24
CA VAL A 280 -21.95 -3.38 21.70
C VAL A 280 -23.32 -2.94 22.21
N ILE A 281 -23.93 -1.93 21.58
CA ILE A 281 -25.21 -1.35 22.05
C ILE A 281 -26.41 -1.69 21.15
N GLY A 282 -26.21 -2.45 20.07
CA GLY A 282 -27.30 -2.91 19.21
C GLY A 282 -27.88 -1.85 18.28
N ALA A 283 -27.15 -0.77 17.99
CA ALA A 283 -27.63 0.28 17.08
C ALA A 283 -27.71 -0.25 15.63
N GLY A 284 -28.85 -0.06 14.96
CA GLY A 284 -28.97 -0.33 13.52
C GLY A 284 -29.60 -1.67 13.12
N GLY A 285 -30.48 -2.24 13.95
CA GLY A 285 -31.43 -3.29 13.52
C GLY A 285 -30.75 -4.61 13.14
N VAL A 286 -30.79 -5.00 11.85
CA VAL A 286 -30.43 -6.35 11.37
C VAL A 286 -28.98 -6.77 11.68
N ARG A 287 -28.04 -5.82 11.88
CA ARG A 287 -26.67 -6.15 12.31
C ARG A 287 -26.57 -6.54 13.79
N SER A 288 -27.53 -6.14 14.61
CA SER A 288 -27.55 -6.49 16.04
C SER A 288 -27.60 -8.00 16.20
N GLY A 289 -26.68 -8.55 17.00
CA GLY A 289 -26.58 -9.99 17.25
C GLY A 289 -25.78 -10.80 16.22
N PHE A 290 -25.22 -10.19 15.16
CA PHE A 290 -24.33 -10.94 14.25
C PHE A 290 -23.08 -11.49 14.93
N VAL A 291 -22.55 -10.79 15.93
CA VAL A 291 -21.40 -11.27 16.70
C VAL A 291 -21.79 -12.48 17.53
N SER A 292 -22.86 -12.40 18.32
CA SER A 292 -23.31 -13.52 19.18
C SER A 292 -23.65 -14.76 18.36
N LYS A 293 -24.47 -14.61 17.30
CA LYS A 293 -24.84 -15.72 16.40
C LYS A 293 -23.64 -16.37 15.73
N ALA A 294 -22.67 -15.57 15.28
CA ALA A 294 -21.45 -16.12 14.71
C ALA A 294 -20.69 -16.93 15.76
N LEU A 295 -20.47 -16.38 16.96
CA LEU A 295 -19.74 -17.08 18.01
C LEU A 295 -20.47 -18.34 18.49
N GLU A 296 -21.80 -18.33 18.58
CA GLU A 296 -22.61 -19.52 18.86
C GLU A 296 -22.45 -20.58 17.76
N THR A 297 -22.48 -20.18 16.48
CA THR A 297 -22.28 -21.09 15.35
C THR A 297 -20.88 -21.70 15.37
N LEU A 298 -19.84 -20.88 15.62
CA LEU A 298 -18.48 -21.39 15.81
C LEU A 298 -18.38 -22.31 17.03
N GLY A 299 -19.09 -21.96 18.11
CA GLY A 299 -19.14 -22.70 19.35
C GLY A 299 -19.93 -24.01 19.29
N ALA A 300 -20.77 -24.19 18.29
CA ALA A 300 -21.49 -25.43 18.03
C ALA A 300 -20.79 -26.32 16.99
N ALA A 301 -19.79 -25.80 16.27
CA ALA A 301 -19.09 -26.55 15.24
C ALA A 301 -18.19 -27.64 15.85
N ASP A 302 -18.22 -28.84 15.26
CA ASP A 302 -17.35 -29.97 15.60
C ASP A 302 -15.90 -29.76 15.11
N GLY A 303 -15.72 -28.88 14.12
CA GLY A 303 -14.44 -28.60 13.47
C GLY A 303 -13.76 -27.31 13.93
N ALA A 304 -12.74 -26.90 13.18
CA ALA A 304 -12.04 -25.64 13.42
C ALA A 304 -12.93 -24.43 13.06
N GLY A 305 -12.95 -23.43 13.94
CA GLY A 305 -13.68 -22.19 13.76
C GLY A 305 -12.78 -20.98 14.01
N VAL A 306 -12.88 -19.97 13.17
CA VAL A 306 -12.13 -18.70 13.29
C VAL A 306 -13.07 -17.52 13.07
N ALA A 307 -13.13 -16.61 14.03
CA ALA A 307 -13.79 -15.32 13.89
C ALA A 307 -12.75 -14.21 13.97
N VAL A 308 -12.56 -13.45 12.88
CA VAL A 308 -11.65 -12.31 12.80
C VAL A 308 -12.47 -11.03 12.94
N PHE A 309 -12.20 -10.28 14.01
CA PHE A 309 -12.77 -8.96 14.28
C PHE A 309 -11.78 -7.89 13.85
N ILE A 310 -12.07 -7.27 12.71
CA ILE A 310 -11.25 -6.22 12.12
C ILE A 310 -11.71 -4.87 12.70
N SER A 311 -10.89 -4.30 13.57
CA SER A 311 -10.97 -2.89 13.96
C SER A 311 -10.62 -1.98 12.78
N ASP A 312 -11.32 -0.86 12.67
CA ASP A 312 -11.02 0.18 11.68
C ASP A 312 -9.78 0.98 12.10
N SER A 313 -8.90 1.27 11.14
CA SER A 313 -7.71 2.11 11.36
C SER A 313 -8.04 3.61 11.35
N ASN A 314 -9.19 4.01 10.81
CA ASN A 314 -9.67 5.39 10.83
C ASN A 314 -10.31 5.71 12.20
N PRO A 315 -9.70 6.59 13.03
CA PRO A 315 -10.28 6.97 14.31
C PRO A 315 -11.62 7.72 14.18
N SER A 316 -11.89 8.31 13.02
CA SER A 316 -13.13 9.06 12.72
C SER A 316 -14.24 8.18 12.15
N TRP A 317 -14.01 6.88 11.97
CA TRP A 317 -14.94 5.95 11.33
C TRP A 317 -16.37 6.03 11.88
N LEU A 318 -16.54 6.03 13.20
CA LEU A 318 -17.88 6.06 13.81
C LEU A 318 -18.59 7.39 13.53
N SER A 319 -17.90 8.53 13.69
CA SER A 319 -18.48 9.84 13.38
C SER A 319 -18.77 10.02 11.90
N GLU A 320 -17.93 9.49 11.01
CA GLU A 320 -18.20 9.50 9.58
C GLU A 320 -19.40 8.63 9.25
N ARG A 321 -19.41 7.37 9.68
CA ARG A 321 -20.50 6.45 9.36
C ARG A 321 -21.88 6.93 9.85
N TYR A 322 -21.93 7.47 11.05
CA TYR A 322 -23.19 7.86 11.71
C TYR A 322 -23.51 9.35 11.58
N GLY A 323 -22.57 10.17 11.13
CA GLY A 323 -22.72 11.62 10.95
C GLY A 323 -22.62 12.11 9.50
N ALA A 324 -22.18 11.28 8.55
CA ALA A 324 -22.02 11.68 7.15
C ALA A 324 -23.31 11.63 6.34
N ASP A 325 -23.31 12.40 5.25
CA ASP A 325 -24.22 12.24 4.12
C ASP A 325 -24.08 10.82 3.53
N PRO A 326 -25.17 10.06 3.32
CA PRO A 326 -25.14 8.70 2.76
C PRO A 326 -24.41 8.55 1.39
N ALA A 327 -23.97 9.64 0.77
CA ALA A 327 -23.19 9.64 -0.47
C ALA A 327 -21.67 9.37 -0.30
N VAL A 328 -21.12 9.34 0.92
CA VAL A 328 -19.68 9.07 1.13
C VAL A 328 -19.36 7.57 0.94
N ASP A 329 -18.53 7.25 -0.05
CA ASP A 329 -18.12 5.87 -0.36
C ASP A 329 -16.98 5.40 0.58
N HIS A 330 -17.28 4.39 1.40
CA HIS A 330 -16.31 3.75 2.30
C HIS A 330 -15.72 2.44 1.74
N GLY A 331 -15.91 2.13 0.44
CA GLY A 331 -15.49 0.88 -0.20
C GLY A 331 -13.98 0.63 -0.16
N ALA A 332 -13.16 1.68 -0.23
CA ALA A 332 -11.70 1.57 -0.17
C ALA A 332 -11.19 1.01 1.18
N ASN A 333 -11.83 1.40 2.29
CA ASN A 333 -11.49 0.90 3.64
C ASN A 333 -11.81 -0.59 3.76
N VAL A 334 -12.94 -1.01 3.18
CA VAL A 334 -13.37 -2.41 3.17
C VAL A 334 -12.33 -3.31 2.49
N LEU A 335 -11.82 -2.91 1.33
CA LEU A 335 -10.76 -3.63 0.60
C LEU A 335 -9.45 -3.75 1.41
N ARG A 336 -9.04 -2.68 2.10
CA ARG A 336 -7.85 -2.68 2.97
C ARG A 336 -8.04 -3.62 4.16
N ASP A 337 -9.16 -3.51 4.86
CA ASP A 337 -9.49 -4.30 6.05
C ASP A 337 -9.52 -5.81 5.75
N TYR A 338 -10.09 -6.20 4.61
CA TYR A 338 -10.11 -7.60 4.19
C TYR A 338 -8.73 -8.14 3.82
N GLY A 339 -7.81 -7.30 3.35
CA GLY A 339 -6.41 -7.68 3.13
C GLY A 339 -5.70 -8.08 4.43
N VAL A 340 -5.90 -7.30 5.49
CA VAL A 340 -5.39 -7.61 6.83
C VAL A 340 -5.99 -8.93 7.35
N GLY A 341 -7.32 -9.07 7.18
CA GLY A 341 -8.02 -10.30 7.51
C GLY A 341 -7.47 -11.55 6.82
N ALA A 342 -7.15 -11.46 5.53
CA ALA A 342 -6.55 -12.55 4.77
C ALA A 342 -5.17 -12.95 5.34
N GLN A 343 -4.30 -11.99 5.66
CA GLN A 343 -3.00 -12.29 6.25
C GLN A 343 -3.12 -12.98 7.62
N ILE A 344 -4.08 -12.55 8.45
CA ILE A 344 -4.39 -13.20 9.73
C ILE A 344 -4.76 -14.67 9.51
N LEU A 345 -5.66 -14.95 8.55
CA LEU A 345 -6.09 -16.31 8.26
C LEU A 345 -4.94 -17.21 7.75
N ILE A 346 -4.09 -16.69 6.87
CA ILE A 346 -2.90 -17.42 6.38
C ILE A 346 -1.96 -17.75 7.53
N ASP A 347 -1.67 -16.78 8.40
CA ASP A 347 -0.77 -16.97 9.53
C ASP A 347 -1.33 -18.02 10.52
N LEU A 348 -2.65 -18.08 10.69
CA LEU A 348 -3.33 -19.13 11.46
C LEU A 348 -3.30 -20.52 10.77
N GLY A 349 -2.87 -20.60 9.51
CA GLY A 349 -2.78 -21.83 8.73
C GLY A 349 -4.05 -22.18 7.95
N VAL A 350 -5.02 -21.26 7.86
CA VAL A 350 -6.23 -21.46 7.04
C VAL A 350 -5.85 -21.43 5.57
N ARG A 351 -6.39 -22.37 4.79
CA ARG A 351 -6.29 -22.41 3.33
C ARG A 351 -7.68 -22.45 2.70
N ASP A 352 -8.41 -23.52 2.99
CA ASP A 352 -9.81 -23.67 2.59
C ASP A 352 -10.73 -23.16 3.71
N MET A 353 -11.80 -22.44 3.34
CA MET A 353 -12.76 -21.91 4.31
C MET A 353 -14.22 -22.04 3.88
N VAL A 354 -15.07 -22.29 4.87
CA VAL A 354 -16.52 -22.07 4.80
C VAL A 354 -16.79 -20.69 5.39
N LEU A 355 -17.18 -19.73 4.55
CA LEU A 355 -17.34 -18.33 4.96
C LEU A 355 -18.75 -18.07 5.48
N LEU A 356 -18.86 -17.70 6.75
CA LEU A 356 -20.08 -17.19 7.39
C LEU A 356 -20.34 -15.74 6.99
N THR A 357 -21.20 -15.53 6.00
CA THR A 357 -21.54 -14.18 5.52
C THR A 357 -22.94 -14.09 4.91
N ASN A 358 -23.61 -12.96 5.16
CA ASN A 358 -24.86 -12.56 4.52
C ASN A 358 -24.65 -11.63 3.32
N SER A 359 -23.40 -11.22 3.06
CA SER A 359 -23.08 -10.35 1.93
C SER A 359 -22.52 -11.14 0.76
N ALA A 360 -22.88 -10.70 -0.44
CA ALA A 360 -22.26 -11.16 -1.68
C ALA A 360 -20.83 -10.60 -1.87
N THR A 361 -20.27 -9.91 -0.85
CA THR A 361 -18.95 -9.28 -0.92
C THR A 361 -17.90 -10.33 -1.29
N VAL A 362 -17.23 -10.09 -2.40
CA VAL A 362 -16.05 -10.85 -2.83
C VAL A 362 -14.93 -10.49 -1.87
N LEU A 363 -14.26 -11.49 -1.28
CA LEU A 363 -13.02 -11.28 -0.52
C LEU A 363 -11.91 -11.02 -1.53
N PRO A 364 -11.52 -9.74 -1.75
CA PRO A 364 -10.54 -9.38 -2.75
C PRO A 364 -9.19 -9.89 -2.26
N GLY A 365 -8.47 -10.63 -3.09
CA GLY A 365 -7.20 -11.24 -2.72
C GLY A 365 -7.28 -12.67 -2.20
N SER A 366 -8.46 -13.28 -1.99
CA SER A 366 -8.54 -14.71 -1.62
C SER A 366 -7.70 -15.60 -2.55
N ALA A 367 -7.84 -15.42 -3.87
CA ALA A 367 -7.00 -16.09 -4.87
C ALA A 367 -5.51 -15.69 -4.83
N GLY A 368 -5.18 -14.43 -4.51
CA GLY A 368 -3.81 -13.93 -4.42
C GLY A 368 -3.05 -14.31 -3.15
N TYR A 369 -3.77 -14.67 -2.09
CA TYR A 369 -3.26 -15.07 -0.78
C TYR A 369 -3.24 -16.60 -0.56
N GLY A 370 -3.67 -17.39 -1.55
CA GLY A 370 -3.80 -18.84 -1.42
C GLY A 370 -4.95 -19.28 -0.49
N LEU A 371 -5.95 -18.41 -0.29
CA LEU A 371 -7.16 -18.68 0.47
C LEU A 371 -8.32 -19.03 -0.47
N ARG A 372 -9.01 -20.15 -0.24
CA ARG A 372 -10.10 -20.61 -1.09
C ARG A 372 -11.39 -20.71 -0.30
N ILE A 373 -12.42 -20.00 -0.77
CA ILE A 373 -13.78 -20.12 -0.22
C ILE A 373 -14.44 -21.32 -0.88
N VAL A 374 -14.63 -22.40 -0.13
CA VAL A 374 -15.26 -23.63 -0.64
C VAL A 374 -16.79 -23.60 -0.52
N GLU A 375 -17.31 -22.84 0.44
CA GLU A 375 -18.74 -22.66 0.69
C GLU A 375 -18.98 -21.28 1.31
N ARG A 376 -20.11 -20.65 0.96
CA ARG A 376 -20.64 -19.47 1.67
C ARG A 376 -21.91 -19.90 2.39
N ARG A 377 -21.96 -19.66 3.70
CA ARG A 377 -23.11 -19.98 4.53
C ARG A 377 -23.66 -18.70 5.17
N PRO A 378 -24.97 -18.44 5.07
CA PRO A 378 -25.57 -17.29 5.73
C PRO A 378 -25.52 -17.43 7.26
N LEU A 379 -25.61 -16.28 7.92
CA LEU A 379 -25.79 -16.12 9.35
C LEU A 379 -27.28 -15.85 9.60
N ASP A 380 -28.02 -16.87 10.02
CA ASP A 380 -29.47 -16.81 10.23
C ASP A 380 -29.87 -16.13 11.55
#